data_AF-A0AA96TPJ3-F1
#
_entry.id   AF-A0AA96TPJ3-F1
#
_cell.length_a   1.000
_cell.length_b   1.000
_cell.length_c   1.000
_cell.angle_alpha   90.00
_cell.angle_beta   90.00
_cell.angle_gamma   90.00
#
_symmetry.space_group_name_H-M   'P 1'
#
loop_
_entity.id
_entity.type
_entity.pdbx_description
1 polymer ?
#
loop_
_entity_poly.entity_id
_entity_poly.type
_entity_poly.pdbx_seq_one_letter_code
_entity_poly.pdbx_strand_id
1 'polypeptide(L)'
;MIYLDSSALVKLVRKEAESAALGLWLKDNDHPVVSSALARTEVVRAVRRDSETLGARAARVLSGVETMPMTYDLLDEAGLLPGDLRSCDAIHLVSALRLRGDLDAFVAYDKRLMTAAQDAGLHVVAPTA
;
A
#
# COMPACT_ATOMS: atom_id res chain seq x y z
N MET A 1 4.78 12.57 1.90
CA MET A 1 4.54 11.48 0.92
C MET A 1 3.34 10.66 1.35
N ILE A 2 2.69 9.97 0.41
CA ILE A 2 1.56 9.07 0.69
C ILE A 2 2.02 7.63 0.51
N TYR A 3 1.89 6.81 1.54
CA TYR A 3 2.13 5.38 1.45
C TYR A 3 0.88 4.66 0.96
N LEU A 4 0.97 3.86 -0.10
CA LEU A 4 -0.10 2.96 -0.53
C LEU A 4 0.30 1.51 -0.26
N ASP A 5 -0.54 0.77 0.47
CA ASP A 5 -0.41 -0.68 0.53
C ASP A 5 -0.90 -1.33 -0.78
N SER A 6 -0.70 -2.64 -0.91
CA SER A 6 -1.17 -3.39 -2.08
C SER A 6 -2.69 -3.34 -2.26
N SER A 7 -3.48 -3.25 -1.19
CA SER A 7 -4.94 -3.16 -1.30
C SER A 7 -5.41 -1.84 -1.92
N ALA A 8 -4.77 -0.71 -1.57
CA ALA A 8 -5.00 0.59 -2.18
C ALA A 8 -4.55 0.62 -3.65
N LEU A 9 -3.37 0.05 -3.96
CA LEU A 9 -2.87 -0.02 -5.33
C LEU A 9 -3.78 -0.85 -6.24
N VAL A 10 -4.32 -1.98 -5.75
CA VAL A 10 -5.27 -2.80 -6.52
C VAL A 10 -6.53 -2.00 -6.89
N LYS A 11 -7.01 -1.10 -6.03
CA LYS A 11 -8.16 -0.22 -6.35
C LYS A 11 -7.86 0.83 -7.43
N LEU A 12 -6.59 1.14 -7.69
CA LEU A 12 -6.17 1.97 -8.83
C LEU A 12 -6.07 1.18 -10.12
N VAL A 13 -5.92 -0.14 -10.04
CA VAL A 13 -5.86 -1.05 -11.18
C VAL A 13 -7.25 -1.56 -11.57
N ARG A 14 -8.02 -2.03 -10.60
CA ARG A 14 -9.36 -2.57 -10.78
C ARG A 14 -10.38 -1.55 -10.30
N LYS A 15 -11.47 -1.40 -11.06
CA LYS A 15 -12.62 -0.62 -10.62
C LYS A 15 -13.38 -1.43 -9.58
N GLU A 16 -13.26 -1.04 -8.33
CA GLU A 16 -13.93 -1.64 -7.18
C GLU A 16 -14.75 -0.57 -6.45
N ALA A 17 -15.39 -0.99 -5.36
CA ALA A 17 -15.78 -0.04 -4.34
C ALA A 17 -14.53 0.75 -3.89
N GLU A 18 -14.75 2.00 -3.46
CA GLU A 18 -13.70 2.94 -3.04
C GLU A 18 -12.74 3.45 -4.13
N SER A 19 -12.62 2.82 -5.31
CA SER A 19 -11.69 3.26 -6.37
C SER A 19 -11.89 4.71 -6.80
N ALA A 20 -13.14 5.17 -6.90
CA ALA A 20 -13.46 6.55 -7.29
C ALA A 20 -13.08 7.55 -6.19
N ALA A 21 -13.42 7.24 -4.93
CA ALA A 21 -13.07 8.06 -3.79
C ALA A 21 -11.56 8.16 -3.61
N LEU A 22 -10.84 7.04 -3.75
CA LEU A 22 -9.37 7.01 -3.70
C LEU A 22 -8.76 7.89 -4.80
N GLY A 23 -9.24 7.78 -6.04
CA GLY A 23 -8.73 8.57 -7.15
C GLY A 23 -8.94 10.08 -6.96
N LEU A 24 -10.09 10.48 -6.42
CA LEU A 24 -10.35 11.89 -6.08
C LEU A 24 -9.47 12.35 -4.92
N TRP A 25 -9.37 11.57 -3.86
CA TRP A 25 -8.55 11.92 -2.71
C TRP A 25 -7.06 12.07 -3.08
N LEU A 26 -6.51 11.18 -3.91
CA LEU A 26 -5.13 11.32 -4.41
C LEU A 26 -4.94 12.56 -5.29
N LYS A 27 -5.96 12.95 -6.07
CA LYS A 27 -5.92 14.17 -6.88
C LYS A 27 -5.92 15.42 -5.99
N ASP A 28 -6.67 15.39 -4.90
CA ASP A 28 -6.75 16.50 -3.95
C ASP A 28 -5.53 16.55 -3.00
N ASN A 29 -4.78 15.46 -2.89
CA ASN A 29 -3.56 15.32 -2.09
C ASN A 29 -2.38 14.99 -3.02
N ASP A 30 -1.95 15.98 -3.81
CA ASP A 30 -0.87 15.87 -4.81
C ASP A 30 0.53 15.76 -4.14
N HIS A 31 0.77 14.62 -3.50
CA HIS A 31 2.03 14.26 -2.85
C HIS A 31 2.65 13.03 -3.54
N PRO A 32 3.99 12.89 -3.52
CA PRO A 32 4.65 11.68 -4.01
C PRO A 32 4.10 10.43 -3.34
N VAL A 33 3.90 9.39 -4.15
CA VAL A 33 3.34 8.11 -3.72
C VAL A 33 4.44 7.07 -3.60
N VAL A 34 4.47 6.39 -2.45
CA VAL A 34 5.46 5.36 -2.12
C VAL A 34 4.78 4.07 -1.66
N SER A 35 5.45 2.93 -1.84
CA SER A 35 5.01 1.62 -1.34
C SER A 35 6.22 0.75 -1.00
N SER A 36 6.00 -0.42 -0.38
CA SER A 36 7.01 -1.50 -0.36
C SER A 36 7.26 -2.03 -1.78
N ALA A 37 8.50 -2.43 -2.09
CA ALA A 37 8.81 -3.19 -3.30
C ALA A 37 8.01 -4.49 -3.42
N LEU A 38 7.50 -5.03 -2.30
CA LEU A 38 6.58 -6.17 -2.26
C LEU A 38 5.33 -5.97 -3.13
N ALA A 39 4.83 -4.73 -3.23
CA ALA A 39 3.65 -4.40 -4.02
C ALA A 39 3.80 -4.76 -5.51
N ARG A 40 5.04 -4.78 -6.03
CA ARG A 40 5.30 -5.22 -7.41
C ARG A 40 4.84 -6.65 -7.65
N THR A 41 4.98 -7.51 -6.65
CA THR A 41 4.53 -8.90 -6.71
C THR A 41 3.05 -8.99 -6.39
N GLU A 42 2.58 -8.35 -5.33
CA GLU A 42 1.21 -8.50 -4.85
C GLU A 42 0.18 -7.95 -5.84
N VAL A 43 0.39 -6.75 -6.36
CA VAL A 43 -0.55 -6.10 -7.30
C VAL A 43 -0.67 -6.90 -8.59
N VAL A 44 0.46 -7.35 -9.17
CA VAL A 44 0.44 -8.18 -10.38
C VAL A 44 -0.24 -9.52 -10.12
N ARG A 45 0.04 -10.16 -8.98
CA ARG A 45 -0.61 -11.42 -8.61
C ARG A 45 -2.11 -11.28 -8.38
N ALA A 46 -2.56 -10.17 -7.80
CA ALA A 46 -3.95 -9.90 -7.52
C ALA A 46 -4.79 -9.83 -8.81
N VAL A 47 -4.24 -9.27 -9.89
CA VAL A 47 -4.97 -9.09 -11.16
C VAL A 47 -4.62 -10.11 -12.25
N ARG A 48 -3.68 -11.02 -11.99
CA ARG A 48 -3.13 -11.95 -12.99
C ARG A 48 -4.20 -12.78 -13.71
N ARG A 49 -5.27 -13.17 -13.00
CA ARG A 49 -6.31 -14.05 -13.53
C ARG A 49 -7.43 -13.29 -14.24
N ASP A 50 -7.45 -11.97 -14.15
CA ASP A 50 -8.61 -11.18 -14.58
C ASP A 50 -8.52 -10.83 -16.07
N SER A 51 -7.39 -10.26 -16.53
CA SER A 51 -7.11 -10.04 -17.95
C SER A 51 -5.69 -9.50 -18.19
N GLU A 52 -5.18 -9.65 -19.42
CA GLU A 52 -3.93 -9.03 -19.86
C GLU A 52 -4.00 -7.48 -19.77
N THR A 53 -5.17 -6.91 -20.04
CA THR A 53 -5.40 -5.45 -19.91
C THR A 53 -5.20 -4.96 -18.48
N LEU A 54 -5.66 -5.72 -17.48
CA LEU A 54 -5.43 -5.37 -16.07
C LEU A 54 -3.96 -5.58 -15.67
N GLY A 55 -3.27 -6.56 -16.24
CA GLY A 55 -1.82 -6.71 -16.09
C GLY A 55 -1.05 -5.49 -16.61
N ALA A 56 -1.38 -5.02 -17.81
CA ALA A 56 -0.78 -3.81 -18.38
C ALA A 56 -1.09 -2.55 -17.54
N ARG A 57 -2.31 -2.46 -16.99
CA ARG A 57 -2.68 -1.38 -16.07
C ARG A 57 -1.93 -1.45 -14.74
N ALA A 58 -1.75 -2.63 -14.16
CA ALA A 58 -0.93 -2.82 -12.96
C ALA A 58 0.52 -2.35 -13.18
N ALA A 59 1.12 -2.72 -14.30
CA ALA A 59 2.47 -2.26 -14.65
C ALA A 59 2.55 -0.74 -14.74
N ARG A 60 1.54 -0.08 -15.33
CA ARG A 60 1.46 1.39 -15.41
C ARG A 60 1.31 2.03 -14.03
N VAL A 61 0.42 1.52 -13.18
CA VAL A 61 0.25 2.04 -11.81
C VAL A 61 1.56 1.90 -11.04
N LEU A 62 2.19 0.73 -11.06
CA LEU A 62 3.46 0.48 -10.37
C LEU A 62 4.63 1.33 -10.90
N SER A 63 4.61 1.77 -12.16
CA SER A 63 5.64 2.67 -12.70
C SER A 63 5.57 4.09 -12.16
N GLY A 64 4.42 4.49 -11.60
CA GLY A 64 4.23 5.81 -10.99
C GLY A 64 4.40 5.82 -9.48
N VAL A 65 4.81 4.70 -8.88
CA VAL A 65 4.94 4.53 -7.42
C VAL A 65 6.40 4.33 -7.09
N GLU A 66 6.93 5.15 -6.21
CA GLU A 66 8.27 4.92 -5.64
C GLU A 66 8.23 3.69 -4.72
N THR A 67 9.26 2.86 -4.77
CA THR A 67 9.29 1.62 -3.96
C THR A 67 10.44 1.62 -2.98
N MET A 68 10.10 1.43 -1.70
CA MET A 68 11.05 1.10 -0.64
C MET A 68 11.65 -0.29 -0.87
N PRO A 69 12.98 -0.43 -0.91
CA PRO A 69 13.64 -1.72 -1.04
C PRO A 69 13.29 -2.67 0.11
N MET A 70 13.17 -3.96 -0.19
CA MET A 70 13.08 -5.01 0.82
C MET A 70 14.48 -5.45 1.22
N THR A 71 15.00 -4.91 2.31
CA THR A 71 16.29 -5.29 2.87
C THR A 71 16.12 -6.34 3.98
N TYR A 72 17.17 -7.09 4.30
CA TYR A 72 17.07 -8.14 5.33
C TYR A 72 16.68 -7.58 6.70
N ASP A 73 17.25 -6.44 7.10
CA ASP A 73 16.92 -5.78 8.35
C ASP A 73 15.45 -5.32 8.42
N LEU A 74 14.85 -4.91 7.29
CA LEU A 74 13.42 -4.61 7.21
C LEU A 74 12.57 -5.86 7.43
N LEU A 75 12.98 -6.98 6.82
CA LEU A 75 12.29 -8.26 6.97
C LEU A 75 12.41 -8.81 8.39
N ASP A 76 13.57 -8.69 9.01
CA ASP A 76 13.81 -9.08 10.39
C ASP A 76 12.93 -8.25 11.35
N GLU A 77 12.87 -6.93 11.14
CA GLU A 77 12.00 -6.02 11.91
C GLU A 77 10.51 -6.39 11.73
N ALA A 78 10.08 -6.69 10.51
CA ALA A 78 8.71 -7.14 10.24
C ALA A 78 8.39 -8.48 10.93
N GLY A 79 9.36 -9.39 11.02
CA GLY A 79 9.22 -10.68 11.69
C GLY A 79 9.12 -10.58 13.21
N LEU A 80 9.54 -9.46 13.80
CA LEU A 80 9.48 -9.20 15.24
C LEU A 80 8.25 -8.39 15.66
N LEU A 81 7.42 -7.93 14.72
CA LEU A 81 6.20 -7.20 15.06
C LEU A 81 5.25 -8.08 15.90
N PRO A 82 4.72 -7.56 17.02
CA PRO A 82 3.76 -8.29 17.83
C PRO A 82 2.39 -8.38 17.14
N GLY A 83 1.58 -9.36 17.56
CA GLY A 83 0.21 -9.55 17.07
C GLY A 83 0.11 -10.47 15.85
N ASP A 84 -1.05 -10.47 15.22
CA ASP A 84 -1.42 -11.51 14.24
C ASP A 84 -1.31 -11.06 12.76
N LEU A 85 -0.65 -9.93 12.47
CA LEU A 85 -0.52 -9.46 11.08
C LEU A 85 0.09 -10.55 10.19
N ARG A 86 -0.45 -10.71 8.98
CA ARG A 86 0.16 -11.59 7.98
C ARG A 86 1.52 -11.01 7.57
N SER A 87 2.45 -11.86 7.14
CA SER A 87 3.81 -11.42 6.81
C SER A 87 3.88 -10.28 5.80
N CYS A 88 3.02 -10.28 4.77
CA CYS A 88 3.01 -9.20 3.79
C CYS A 88 2.49 -7.88 4.38
N ASP A 89 1.46 -7.94 5.22
CA ASP A 89 0.92 -6.77 5.93
C ASP A 89 1.95 -6.21 6.92
N ALA A 90 2.68 -7.09 7.62
CA ALA A 90 3.78 -6.71 8.51
C ALA A 90 4.92 -6.00 7.76
N ILE A 91 5.31 -6.51 6.58
CA ILE A 91 6.32 -5.86 5.72
C ILE A 91 5.85 -4.48 5.25
N HIS A 92 4.58 -4.35 4.86
CA HIS A 92 4.00 -3.06 4.50
C HIS A 92 4.04 -2.07 5.67
N LEU A 93 3.63 -2.51 6.85
CA LEU A 93 3.66 -1.69 8.06
C LEU A 93 5.09 -1.21 8.36
N VAL A 94 6.08 -2.09 8.45
CA VAL A 94 7.47 -1.70 8.72
C VAL A 94 8.02 -0.77 7.63
N SER A 95 7.72 -1.05 6.37
CA SER A 95 8.15 -0.19 5.26
C SER A 95 7.64 1.25 5.42
N ALA A 96 6.38 1.42 5.85
CA ALA A 96 5.81 2.74 6.12
C ALA A 96 6.39 3.38 7.39
N LEU A 97 6.62 2.58 8.45
CA LEU A 97 7.19 3.06 9.70
C LEU A 97 8.58 3.68 9.52
N ARG A 98 9.40 3.11 8.64
CA ARG A 98 10.73 3.67 8.28
C ARG A 98 10.66 5.02 7.58
N LEU A 99 9.51 5.37 7.00
CA LEU A 99 9.24 6.65 6.35
C LEU A 99 8.39 7.59 7.20
N ARG A 100 8.03 7.22 8.43
CA ARG A 100 7.03 7.93 9.24
C ARG A 100 7.23 9.45 9.29
N GLY A 101 8.48 9.91 9.41
CA GLY A 101 8.80 11.34 9.50
C GLY A 101 8.39 12.15 8.26
N ASP A 102 8.28 11.48 7.12
CA ASP A 102 7.99 12.08 5.81
C ASP A 102 6.63 11.62 5.24
N LEU A 103 5.87 10.80 5.99
CA LEU A 103 4.56 10.31 5.58
C LEU A 103 3.45 11.24 6.05
N ASP A 104 2.68 11.75 5.08
CA ASP A 104 1.46 12.52 5.33
C ASP A 104 0.28 11.57 5.60
N ALA A 105 0.26 10.41 4.92
CA ALA A 105 -0.81 9.42 5.05
C ALA A 105 -0.33 7.99 4.73
N PHE A 106 -0.97 7.02 5.38
CA PHE A 106 -0.90 5.60 5.07
C PHE A 106 -2.28 5.14 4.58
N VAL A 107 -2.37 4.75 3.31
CA VAL A 107 -3.62 4.34 2.69
C VAL A 107 -3.67 2.83 2.53
N ALA A 108 -4.68 2.24 3.14
CA ALA A 108 -4.96 0.81 3.07
C ALA A 108 -6.46 0.54 3.22
N TYR A 109 -6.88 -0.68 2.87
CA TYR A 109 -8.27 -1.14 2.99
C TYR A 109 -8.41 -2.47 3.75
N ASP A 110 -7.30 -3.15 4.06
CA ASP A 110 -7.33 -4.27 5.00
C ASP A 110 -7.49 -3.74 6.43
N LYS A 111 -8.58 -4.15 7.11
CA LYS A 111 -8.91 -3.65 8.45
C LYS A 111 -7.83 -3.93 9.48
N ARG A 112 -7.16 -5.09 9.39
CA ARG A 112 -6.16 -5.48 10.38
C ARG A 112 -4.89 -4.65 10.21
N LEU A 113 -4.48 -4.42 8.96
CA LEU A 113 -3.36 -3.55 8.64
C LEU A 113 -3.64 -2.10 9.05
N MET A 114 -4.84 -1.58 8.75
CA MET A 114 -5.24 -0.24 9.16
C MET A 114 -5.18 -0.05 10.68
N THR A 115 -5.74 -0.97 11.46
CA THR A 115 -5.69 -0.91 12.92
C THR A 115 -4.26 -0.94 13.43
N ALA A 116 -3.42 -1.85 12.93
CA ALA A 116 -2.02 -1.92 13.35
C ALA A 116 -1.21 -0.66 12.98
N ALA A 117 -1.49 -0.06 11.82
CA ALA A 117 -0.86 1.19 11.42
C ALA A 117 -1.31 2.37 12.31
N GLN A 118 -2.59 2.43 12.68
CA GLN A 118 -3.12 3.42 13.64
C GLN A 118 -2.49 3.24 15.03
N ASP A 119 -2.44 2.02 15.54
CA ASP A 119 -1.86 1.69 16.84
C ASP A 119 -0.36 2.01 16.89
N ALA A 120 0.33 1.85 15.75
CA ALA A 120 1.72 2.29 15.63
C ALA A 120 1.86 3.81 15.61
N GLY A 121 0.82 4.57 15.26
CA GLY A 121 0.80 6.04 15.20
C GLY A 121 0.96 6.63 13.80
N LEU A 122 0.65 5.86 12.75
CA LEU A 122 0.54 6.38 11.38
C LEU A 122 -0.82 7.05 11.16
N HIS A 123 -0.85 8.11 10.35
CA HIS A 123 -2.11 8.71 9.89
C HIS A 123 -2.74 7.80 8.82
N VAL A 124 -3.70 6.97 9.22
CA VAL A 124 -4.36 6.03 8.32
C VAL A 124 -5.56 6.68 7.63
N VAL A 125 -5.62 6.55 6.30
CA VAL A 125 -6.71 7.08 5.47
C VAL A 125 -7.27 5.96 4.59
N ALA A 126 -8.60 5.84 4.53
CA ALA A 126 -9.28 4.92 3.63
C ALA A 126 -10.44 5.66 2.96
N PRO A 127 -10.19 6.36 1.82
CA PRO A 127 -11.23 7.15 1.17
C PRO A 127 -12.43 6.28 0.77
N THR A 128 -13.60 6.60 1.32
CA THR A 128 -14.88 5.97 0.96
C THR A 128 -15.78 6.97 0.24
N ALA A 129 -16.84 6.48 -0.40
CA ALA A 129 -17.89 7.33 -0.96
C ALA A 129 -18.68 8.06 0.14
#